data_AF-A0A5C3Q5Y8-F1
#
_entry.id   AF-A0A5C3Q5Y8-F1
#
_cell.length_a   1.000
_cell.length_b   1.000
_cell.length_c   1.000
_cell.angle_alpha   90.00
_cell.angle_beta   90.00
_cell.angle_gamma   90.00
#
_symmetry.space_group_name_H-M   'P 1'
#
loop_
_entity.id
_entity.type
_entity.pdbx_description
1 polymer ?
#
loop_
_entity_poly.entity_id
_entity_poly.type
_entity_poly.pdbx_seq_one_letter_code
_entity_poly.pdbx_strand_id
1 'polypeptide(L)'
;MSLIAIIFNSIPHTVAVLGARILMTAWSAFTLWRSQNNFARFKELYFNPSRPTPCNLDLGFTDYFQDCSYLQIPEVILNCTGLLISAYMSWTLIKTFHETKLMRVGAPPAVLRLYKYFMAVLVCLQLGAFILMSTLGLWADELFGIFEKRMSEHTIAYKALIVLTSVVVIPIGTLGWISIKREQRALMGVFLFLLFAVLSGWGAMFGSQIFRWTFMDWPLLAGMNVASLVLIIASMTLSVICWLNFDKGLGHYLYVEDILASSDFTPGVFTETHSSEPDRDVKEKDLEGRFYVRLARVNLPVSS
;
A
#
# COMPACT_ATOMS: atom_id res chain seq x y z
N MET A 1 4.25 2.19 13.09
CA MET A 1 3.10 2.04 12.17
C MET A 1 2.17 0.86 12.51
N SER A 2 2.61 -0.20 13.21
CA SER A 2 1.80 -1.44 13.32
C SER A 2 0.67 -1.43 14.36
N LEU A 3 0.89 -0.99 15.61
CA LEU A 3 -0.11 -1.25 16.68
C LEU A 3 -1.38 -0.41 16.57
N ILE A 4 -1.27 0.89 16.30
CA ILE A 4 -2.43 1.78 16.17
C ILE A 4 -3.23 1.46 14.90
N ALA A 5 -2.57 1.09 13.79
CA ALA A 5 -3.26 0.76 12.53
C ALA A 5 -3.96 -0.62 12.53
N ILE A 6 -3.42 -1.59 13.30
CA ILE A 6 -4.04 -2.90 13.55
C ILE A 6 -5.30 -2.75 14.41
N ILE A 7 -5.31 -1.82 15.36
CA ILE A 7 -6.48 -1.54 16.21
C ILE A 7 -7.59 -0.82 15.42
N PHE A 8 -7.27 -0.12 14.33
CA PHE A 8 -8.21 0.68 13.54
C PHE A 8 -8.66 0.08 12.19
N ASN A 9 -8.72 -1.24 12.03
CA ASN A 9 -9.42 -1.90 10.89
C ASN A 9 -8.99 -1.44 9.48
N SER A 10 -7.72 -1.10 9.27
CA SER A 10 -7.27 -0.62 7.95
C SER A 10 -6.79 -1.76 7.04
N ILE A 11 -7.74 -2.37 6.31
CA ILE A 11 -7.47 -3.26 5.15
C ILE A 11 -6.32 -2.74 4.25
N PRO A 12 -6.23 -1.45 3.88
CA PRO A 12 -5.17 -0.99 2.97
C PRO A 12 -3.79 -1.07 3.61
N HIS A 13 -3.68 -0.92 4.94
CA HIS A 13 -2.40 -1.07 5.63
C HIS A 13 -1.93 -2.53 5.55
N THR A 14 -2.81 -3.49 5.79
CA THR A 14 -2.48 -4.92 5.70
C THR A 14 -2.03 -5.31 4.29
N VAL A 15 -2.74 -4.83 3.26
CA VAL A 15 -2.36 -5.07 1.85
C VAL A 15 -1.03 -4.38 1.51
N ALA A 16 -0.78 -3.17 2.03
CA ALA A 16 0.51 -2.49 1.85
C ALA A 16 1.66 -3.26 2.51
N VAL A 17 1.46 -3.81 3.71
CA VAL A 17 2.45 -4.68 4.38
C VAL A 17 2.71 -5.92 3.54
N LEU A 18 1.68 -6.55 2.99
CA LEU A 18 1.84 -7.69 2.08
C LEU A 18 2.65 -7.31 0.84
N GLY A 19 2.35 -6.17 0.21
CA GLY A 19 3.12 -5.65 -0.92
C GLY A 19 4.59 -5.38 -0.58
N ALA A 20 4.85 -4.79 0.58
CA ALA A 20 6.21 -4.58 1.07
C ALA A 20 6.96 -5.91 1.29
N ARG A 21 6.27 -6.93 1.83
CA ARG A 21 6.83 -8.27 2.00
C ARG A 21 7.19 -8.90 0.65
N ILE A 22 6.31 -8.81 -0.34
CA ILE A 22 6.60 -9.31 -1.71
C ILE A 22 7.85 -8.63 -2.26
N LEU A 23 7.95 -7.30 -2.12
CA LEU A 23 9.10 -6.55 -2.63
C LEU A 23 10.40 -6.93 -1.89
N MET A 24 10.36 -7.07 -0.57
CA MET A 24 11.53 -7.50 0.22
C MET A 24 11.97 -8.91 -0.15
N THR A 25 11.04 -9.85 -0.30
CA THR A 25 11.35 -11.22 -0.73
C THR A 25 11.95 -11.22 -2.14
N ALA A 26 11.37 -10.48 -3.08
CA ALA A 26 11.89 -10.35 -4.44
C ALA A 26 13.30 -9.74 -4.45
N TRP A 27 13.53 -8.71 -3.64
CA TRP A 27 14.85 -8.10 -3.48
C TRP A 27 15.87 -9.09 -2.93
N SER A 28 15.55 -9.80 -1.84
CA SER A 28 16.46 -10.79 -1.24
C SER A 28 16.80 -11.95 -2.19
N ALA A 29 15.84 -12.39 -3.02
CA ALA A 29 16.10 -13.38 -4.05
C ALA A 29 17.02 -12.83 -5.15
N PHE A 30 16.79 -11.57 -5.56
CA PHE A 30 17.62 -10.90 -6.56
C PHE A 30 19.05 -10.67 -6.07
N THR A 31 19.26 -10.30 -4.81
CA THR A 31 20.60 -10.11 -4.24
C THR A 31 21.37 -11.42 -4.19
N LEU A 32 20.71 -12.52 -3.79
CA LEU A 32 21.31 -13.86 -3.78
C LEU A 32 21.73 -14.28 -5.21
N TRP A 33 20.82 -14.13 -6.19
CA TRP A 33 21.12 -14.43 -7.58
C TRP A 33 22.29 -13.58 -8.13
N ARG A 34 22.27 -12.27 -7.86
CA ARG A 34 23.33 -11.36 -8.29
C ARG A 34 24.67 -11.73 -7.67
N SER A 35 24.68 -12.07 -6.38
CA SER A 35 25.88 -12.50 -5.65
C SER A 35 26.51 -13.73 -6.33
N GLN A 36 25.70 -14.74 -6.61
CA GLN A 36 26.14 -15.97 -7.31
C GLN A 36 26.64 -15.69 -8.74
N ASN A 37 25.93 -14.86 -9.50
CA ASN A 37 26.34 -14.49 -10.86
C ASN A 37 27.67 -13.70 -10.87
N ASN A 38 27.85 -12.79 -9.91
CA ASN A 38 29.11 -12.05 -9.78
C ASN A 38 30.27 -12.98 -9.42
N PHE A 39 30.04 -13.93 -8.51
CA PHE A 39 31.04 -14.94 -8.16
C PHE A 39 31.38 -15.84 -9.36
N ALA A 40 30.39 -16.28 -10.14
CA ALA A 40 30.63 -17.08 -11.34
C ALA A 40 31.47 -16.33 -12.38
N ARG A 41 31.18 -15.05 -12.62
CA ARG A 41 31.96 -14.20 -13.52
C ARG A 41 33.38 -13.97 -13.01
N PHE A 42 33.52 -13.74 -11.70
CA PHE A 42 34.82 -13.60 -11.07
C PHE A 42 35.66 -14.87 -11.24
N LYS A 43 35.07 -16.04 -10.97
CA LYS A 43 35.74 -17.33 -11.16
C LYS A 43 36.14 -17.55 -12.63
N GLU A 44 35.29 -17.21 -13.59
CA GLU A 44 35.59 -17.38 -15.02
C GLU A 44 36.68 -16.41 -15.53
N LEU A 45 36.74 -15.18 -15.01
CA LEU A 45 37.70 -14.17 -15.45
C LEU A 45 39.08 -14.33 -14.81
N TYR A 46 39.14 -14.82 -13.58
CA TYR A 46 40.39 -14.90 -12.80
C TYR A 46 40.89 -16.34 -12.64
N PHE A 47 39.99 -17.31 -12.50
CA PHE A 47 40.29 -18.71 -12.17
C PHE A 47 39.84 -19.67 -13.27
N ASN A 48 40.05 -19.33 -14.54
CA ASN A 48 39.68 -20.23 -15.63
C ASN A 48 40.70 -21.37 -15.75
N PRO A 49 40.36 -22.63 -15.42
CA PRO A 49 41.29 -23.74 -15.57
C PRO A 49 41.53 -24.11 -17.04
N SER A 50 40.69 -23.63 -17.97
CA SER A 50 40.72 -23.99 -19.39
C SER A 50 41.45 -22.96 -20.26
N ARG A 51 41.68 -21.74 -19.76
CA ARG A 51 42.48 -20.71 -20.44
C ARG A 51 43.45 -20.10 -19.43
N PRO A 52 44.78 -20.20 -19.62
CA PRO A 52 45.73 -19.57 -18.73
C PRO A 52 45.55 -18.05 -18.78
N THR A 53 44.84 -17.51 -17.79
CA THR A 53 44.75 -16.08 -17.56
C THR A 53 46.09 -15.60 -16.97
N PRO A 54 46.58 -14.41 -17.33
CA PRO A 54 47.85 -13.89 -16.83
C PRO A 54 47.86 -13.66 -15.30
N CYS A 55 46.69 -13.74 -14.65
CA CYS A 55 46.50 -13.54 -13.22
C CYS A 55 45.98 -14.82 -12.55
N ASN A 56 46.76 -15.91 -12.57
CA ASN A 56 46.48 -17.12 -11.79
C ASN A 56 46.81 -16.89 -10.29
N LEU A 57 46.15 -15.91 -9.68
CA LEU A 57 46.36 -15.49 -8.29
C LEU A 57 45.15 -15.91 -7.46
N ASP A 58 45.36 -16.93 -6.62
CA ASP A 58 44.39 -17.30 -5.58
C ASP A 58 44.48 -16.31 -4.42
N LEU A 59 43.76 -15.20 -4.54
CA LEU A 59 43.71 -14.13 -3.54
C LEU A 59 42.79 -14.48 -2.36
N GLY A 60 42.34 -15.74 -2.21
CA GLY A 60 41.51 -16.18 -1.08
C GLY A 60 40.10 -15.58 -1.03
N PHE A 61 39.65 -14.89 -2.10
CA PHE A 61 38.32 -14.28 -2.15
C PHE A 61 37.18 -15.30 -2.14
N THR A 62 37.46 -16.57 -2.40
CA THR A 62 36.47 -17.66 -2.35
C THR A 62 35.79 -17.74 -0.98
N ASP A 63 36.57 -17.59 0.11
CA ASP A 63 36.04 -17.65 1.48
C ASP A 63 35.10 -16.47 1.77
N TYR A 64 35.45 -15.27 1.32
CA TYR A 64 34.60 -14.09 1.45
C TYR A 64 33.23 -14.25 0.76
N PHE A 65 33.20 -14.81 -0.46
CA PHE A 65 31.94 -15.06 -1.18
C PHE A 65 31.11 -16.17 -0.52
N GLN A 66 31.77 -17.16 0.08
CA GLN A 66 31.11 -18.24 0.80
C GLN A 66 30.47 -17.71 2.10
N ASP A 67 31.17 -16.87 2.86
CA ASP A 67 30.66 -16.22 4.06
C ASP A 67 29.46 -15.30 3.74
N CYS A 68 29.54 -14.53 2.65
CA CYS A 68 28.41 -13.72 2.19
C CYS A 68 27.18 -14.59 1.86
N SER A 69 27.39 -15.77 1.28
CA SER A 69 26.30 -16.69 0.93
C SER A 69 25.63 -17.29 2.17
N TYR A 70 26.40 -17.56 3.23
CA TYR A 70 25.84 -18.06 4.50
C TYR A 70 24.90 -17.06 5.19
N LEU A 71 25.11 -15.75 4.99
CA LEU A 71 24.23 -14.71 5.53
C LEU A 71 23.02 -14.41 4.63
N GLN A 72 23.15 -14.54 3.31
CA GLN A 72 22.06 -14.23 2.37
C GLN A 72 20.98 -15.31 2.30
N ILE A 73 21.34 -16.60 2.42
CA ILE A 73 20.38 -17.70 2.42
C ILE A 73 19.32 -17.58 3.54
N PRO A 74 19.70 -17.39 4.82
CA PRO A 74 18.72 -17.26 5.90
C PRO A 74 17.84 -16.01 5.75
N GLU A 75 18.36 -14.93 5.16
CA GLU A 75 17.56 -13.73 4.84
C GLU A 75 16.41 -14.06 3.88
N VAL A 76 16.69 -14.81 2.80
CA VAL A 76 15.65 -15.24 1.85
C VAL A 76 14.63 -16.15 2.54
N ILE A 77 15.07 -17.09 3.37
CA ILE A 77 14.17 -17.99 4.11
C ILE A 77 13.27 -17.20 5.07
N LEU A 78 13.83 -16.25 5.81
CA LEU A 78 13.08 -15.39 6.72
C LEU A 78 12.05 -14.52 5.97
N ASN A 79 12.43 -13.98 4.81
CA ASN A 79 11.51 -13.18 3.99
C ASN A 79 10.39 -14.03 3.37
N CYS A 80 10.70 -15.25 2.90
CA CYS A 80 9.70 -16.19 2.39
C CYS A 80 8.71 -16.62 3.48
N THR A 81 9.20 -16.99 4.67
CA THR A 81 8.34 -17.39 5.80
C THR A 81 7.48 -16.22 6.27
N GLY A 82 8.05 -15.02 6.40
CA GLY A 82 7.31 -13.80 6.72
C GLY A 82 6.24 -13.45 5.68
N LEU A 83 6.52 -13.68 4.40
CA LEU A 83 5.55 -13.48 3.32
C LEU A 83 4.38 -14.48 3.42
N LEU A 84 4.65 -15.77 3.68
CA LEU A 84 3.60 -16.78 3.83
C LEU A 84 2.65 -16.46 4.99
N ILE A 85 3.21 -16.10 6.15
CA ILE A 85 2.41 -15.71 7.33
C ILE A 85 1.58 -14.46 7.01
N SER A 86 2.20 -13.44 6.42
CA SER A 86 1.51 -12.20 6.05
C SER A 86 0.41 -12.44 5.02
N ALA A 87 0.65 -13.32 4.04
CA ALA A 87 -0.33 -13.67 3.01
C ALA A 87 -1.51 -14.42 3.62
N TYR A 88 -1.27 -15.39 4.51
CA TYR A 88 -2.30 -16.11 5.22
C TYR A 88 -3.19 -15.20 6.08
N MET A 89 -2.56 -14.30 6.85
CA MET A 89 -3.28 -13.31 7.66
C MET A 89 -4.09 -12.35 6.79
N SER A 90 -3.50 -11.83 5.70
CA SER A 90 -4.19 -10.92 4.78
C SER A 90 -5.38 -11.59 4.10
N TRP A 91 -5.21 -12.85 3.67
CA TRP A 91 -6.27 -13.63 3.04
C TRP A 91 -7.45 -13.84 3.99
N THR A 92 -7.17 -14.27 5.22
CA THR A 92 -8.20 -14.48 6.25
C THR A 92 -8.95 -13.18 6.54
N LEU A 93 -8.24 -12.06 6.69
CA LEU A 93 -8.84 -10.75 6.92
C LEU A 93 -9.79 -10.37 5.77
N ILE A 94 -9.31 -10.45 4.52
CA ILE A 94 -10.10 -10.07 3.34
C ILE A 94 -11.36 -10.92 3.25
N LYS A 95 -11.25 -12.23 3.53
CA LYS A 95 -12.39 -13.16 3.52
C LYS A 95 -13.46 -12.73 4.54
N THR A 96 -13.08 -12.54 5.80
CA THR A 96 -14.01 -12.13 6.86
C THR A 96 -14.63 -10.75 6.58
N PHE A 97 -13.84 -9.80 6.05
CA PHE A 97 -14.35 -8.49 5.67
C PHE A 97 -15.35 -8.55 4.52
N HIS A 98 -15.11 -9.39 3.51
CA HIS A 98 -16.01 -9.53 2.37
C HIS A 98 -17.36 -10.10 2.79
N GLU A 99 -17.34 -11.14 3.65
CA GLU A 99 -18.54 -11.76 4.22
C GLU A 99 -19.33 -10.76 5.08
N THR A 100 -18.65 -9.96 5.91
CA THR A 100 -19.31 -9.02 6.84
C THR A 100 -19.82 -7.75 6.14
N LYS A 101 -19.08 -7.17 5.18
CA LYS A 101 -19.46 -5.89 4.55
C LYS A 101 -20.54 -6.03 3.48
N LEU A 102 -20.52 -7.10 2.69
CA LEU A 102 -21.52 -7.28 1.63
C LEU A 102 -22.93 -7.50 2.19
N MET A 103 -23.03 -8.19 3.32
CA MET A 103 -24.32 -8.43 3.97
C MET A 103 -24.89 -7.18 4.66
N ARG A 104 -24.04 -6.21 5.03
CA ARG A 104 -24.45 -5.09 5.90
C ARG A 104 -25.00 -3.87 5.15
N VAL A 105 -24.62 -3.63 3.89
CA VAL A 105 -24.90 -2.33 3.23
C VAL A 105 -25.60 -2.42 1.86
N GLY A 106 -25.73 -3.61 1.25
CA GLY A 106 -26.48 -3.74 -0.02
C GLY A 106 -26.01 -2.77 -1.13
N ALA A 107 -24.72 -2.46 -1.16
CA ALA A 107 -24.17 -1.36 -1.94
C ALA A 107 -24.25 -1.60 -3.46
N PRO A 108 -24.61 -0.59 -4.28
CA PRO A 108 -24.59 -0.73 -5.72
C PRO A 108 -23.19 -1.05 -6.25
N PRO A 109 -23.06 -1.91 -7.28
CA PRO A 109 -21.76 -2.42 -7.76
C PRO A 109 -20.80 -1.34 -8.29
N ALA A 110 -21.33 -0.18 -8.69
CA ALA A 110 -20.53 0.97 -9.11
C ALA A 110 -19.71 1.57 -7.96
N VAL A 111 -20.30 1.70 -6.76
CA VAL A 111 -19.63 2.27 -5.57
C VAL A 111 -18.56 1.31 -5.06
N LEU A 112 -18.84 -0.01 -5.08
CA LEU A 112 -17.87 -1.04 -4.73
C LEU A 112 -16.62 -1.00 -5.62
N ARG A 113 -16.77 -0.71 -6.92
CA ARG A 113 -15.62 -0.57 -7.83
C ARG A 113 -14.77 0.64 -7.48
N LEU A 114 -15.40 1.78 -7.17
CA LEU A 114 -14.69 2.99 -6.79
C LEU A 114 -13.97 2.86 -5.44
N TYR A 115 -14.58 2.17 -4.48
CA TYR A 115 -13.95 1.81 -3.21
C TYR A 115 -12.69 0.95 -3.40
N LYS A 116 -12.69 0.01 -4.36
CA LYS A 116 -11.48 -0.77 -4.71
C LYS A 116 -10.35 0.12 -5.22
N TYR A 117 -10.64 1.10 -6.08
CA TYR A 117 -9.63 2.06 -6.55
C TYR A 117 -9.10 2.93 -5.41
N PHE A 118 -9.97 3.43 -4.53
CA PHE A 118 -9.56 4.19 -3.35
C PHE A 118 -8.60 3.38 -2.47
N MET A 119 -8.95 2.12 -2.18
CA MET A 119 -8.08 1.23 -1.41
C MET A 119 -6.74 1.00 -2.10
N ALA A 120 -6.74 0.80 -3.43
CA ALA A 120 -5.51 0.66 -4.20
C ALA A 120 -4.63 1.93 -4.13
N VAL A 121 -5.21 3.12 -4.22
CA VAL A 121 -4.48 4.39 -4.07
C VAL A 121 -3.78 4.46 -2.72
N LEU A 122 -4.48 4.13 -1.63
CA LEU A 122 -3.90 4.15 -0.28
C LEU A 122 -2.77 3.16 -0.10
N VAL A 123 -2.92 1.95 -0.65
CA VAL A 123 -1.86 0.93 -0.65
C VAL A 123 -0.62 1.44 -1.38
N CYS A 124 -0.81 1.97 -2.60
CA CYS A 124 0.29 2.52 -3.40
C CYS A 124 0.96 3.72 -2.71
N LEU A 125 0.18 4.61 -2.09
CA LEU A 125 0.70 5.75 -1.33
C LEU A 125 1.53 5.31 -0.13
N GLN A 126 1.02 4.37 0.66
CA GLN A 126 1.72 3.91 1.86
C GLN A 126 3.00 3.15 1.51
N LEU A 127 2.92 2.23 0.54
CA LEU A 127 4.09 1.49 0.05
C LEU A 127 5.10 2.43 -0.62
N GLY A 128 4.61 3.36 -1.43
CA GLY A 128 5.42 4.38 -2.10
C GLY A 128 6.13 5.29 -1.10
N ALA A 129 5.45 5.75 -0.06
CA ALA A 129 6.06 6.56 1.00
C ALA A 129 7.18 5.80 1.73
N PHE A 130 6.96 4.52 2.07
CA PHE A 130 7.99 3.71 2.73
C PHE A 130 9.24 3.52 1.85
N ILE A 131 9.05 3.17 0.58
CA ILE A 131 10.17 2.95 -0.35
C ILE A 131 10.87 4.27 -0.67
N LEU A 132 10.13 5.35 -0.88
CA LEU A 132 10.70 6.67 -1.12
C LEU A 132 11.55 7.14 0.07
N MET A 133 11.07 6.95 1.31
CA MET A 133 11.84 7.26 2.52
C MET A 133 13.08 6.38 2.67
N SER A 134 13.00 5.11 2.26
CA SER A 134 14.15 4.21 2.25
C SER A 134 15.20 4.66 1.21
N THR A 135 14.77 5.01 0.00
CA THR A 135 15.63 5.59 -1.05
C THR A 135 16.28 6.89 -0.57
N LEU A 136 15.52 7.77 0.10
CA LEU A 136 16.05 8.99 0.71
C LEU A 136 17.12 8.70 1.74
N GLY A 137 16.87 7.72 2.63
CA GLY A 137 17.82 7.32 3.66
C GLY A 137 19.13 6.78 3.09
N LEU A 138 19.05 5.88 2.10
CA LEU A 138 20.21 5.35 1.41
C LEU A 138 21.00 6.45 0.69
N TRP A 139 20.29 7.35 0.00
CA TRP A 139 20.94 8.46 -0.68
C TRP A 139 21.58 9.45 0.29
N ALA A 140 20.92 9.73 1.42
CA ALA A 140 21.45 10.59 2.46
C ALA A 140 22.73 10.01 3.08
N ASP A 141 22.76 8.70 3.37
CA ASP A 141 23.92 8.02 3.95
C ASP A 141 25.17 8.19 3.08
N GLU A 142 25.03 8.01 1.76
CA GLU A 142 26.12 8.24 0.79
C GLU A 142 26.54 9.71 0.72
N LEU A 143 25.57 10.62 0.68
CA LEU A 143 25.81 12.06 0.60
C LEU A 143 26.58 12.59 1.81
N PHE A 144 26.24 12.13 3.01
CA PHE A 144 26.89 12.53 4.26
C PHE A 144 28.21 11.76 4.50
N GLY A 145 28.32 10.51 4.06
CA GLY A 145 29.51 9.68 4.28
C GLY A 145 30.68 10.04 3.37
N ILE A 146 30.50 9.89 2.05
CA ILE A 146 31.61 9.91 1.08
C ILE A 146 31.84 11.32 0.53
N PHE A 147 30.77 12.06 0.23
CA PHE A 147 30.85 13.29 -0.55
C PHE A 147 31.15 14.54 0.28
N GLU A 148 30.76 14.57 1.57
CA GLU A 148 31.08 15.68 2.48
C GLU A 148 32.60 15.93 2.59
N LYS A 149 33.42 14.88 2.38
CA LYS A 149 34.88 14.97 2.45
C LYS A 149 35.56 15.40 1.14
N ARG A 150 34.86 15.40 -0.01
CA ARG A 150 35.51 15.55 -1.34
C ARG A 150 34.92 16.59 -2.28
N MET A 151 33.69 17.06 -2.12
CA MET A 151 33.09 18.04 -3.06
C MET A 151 32.08 18.95 -2.36
N SER A 152 32.15 20.27 -2.60
CA SER A 152 31.06 21.16 -2.20
C SER A 152 31.01 22.46 -3.00
N GLU A 153 30.26 22.45 -4.10
CA GLU A 153 29.61 23.66 -4.64
C GLU A 153 28.07 23.52 -4.69
N HIS A 154 27.53 22.30 -4.78
CA HIS A 154 26.07 22.04 -4.84
C HIS A 154 25.49 21.13 -3.75
N THR A 155 26.28 20.79 -2.72
CA THR A 155 25.87 19.89 -1.63
C THR A 155 24.66 20.42 -0.84
N ILE A 156 24.53 21.75 -0.73
CA ILE A 156 23.41 22.41 -0.04
C ILE A 156 22.08 22.10 -0.73
N ALA A 157 22.04 22.13 -2.08
CA ALA A 157 20.82 21.87 -2.83
C ALA A 157 20.32 20.43 -2.63
N TYR A 158 21.23 19.45 -2.62
CA TYR A 158 20.87 18.05 -2.38
C TYR A 158 20.39 17.80 -0.96
N LYS A 159 21.08 18.36 0.04
CA LYS A 159 20.65 18.29 1.45
C LYS A 159 19.25 18.91 1.63
N ALA A 160 19.00 20.07 1.02
CA ALA A 160 17.70 20.72 1.06
C ALA A 160 16.60 19.87 0.40
N LEU A 161 16.86 19.25 -0.74
CA LEU A 161 15.89 18.39 -1.44
C LEU A 161 15.52 17.15 -0.61
N ILE A 162 16.49 16.52 0.04
CA ILE A 162 16.25 15.36 0.93
C ILE A 162 15.34 15.76 2.09
N VAL A 163 15.68 16.84 2.80
CA VAL A 163 14.89 17.32 3.95
C VAL A 163 13.50 17.74 3.50
N LEU A 164 13.39 18.50 2.41
CA LEU A 164 12.12 18.94 1.86
C LEU A 164 11.23 17.73 1.51
N THR A 165 11.77 16.74 0.81
CA THR A 165 11.00 15.55 0.43
C THR A 165 10.52 14.79 1.66
N SER A 166 11.38 14.60 2.67
CA SER A 166 11.01 13.91 3.92
C SER A 166 9.85 14.58 4.65
N VAL A 167 9.82 15.92 4.70
CA VAL A 167 8.75 16.70 5.34
C VAL A 167 7.48 16.65 4.49
N VAL A 168 7.59 16.73 3.17
CA VAL A 168 6.46 16.80 2.23
C VAL A 168 5.72 15.46 2.07
N VAL A 169 6.37 14.32 2.31
CA VAL A 169 5.73 13.00 2.26
C VAL A 169 4.54 12.87 3.23
N ILE A 170 4.64 13.45 4.43
CA ILE A 170 3.58 13.38 5.45
C ILE A 170 2.31 14.14 4.98
N PRO A 171 2.40 15.42 4.56
CA PRO A 171 1.30 16.14 3.91
C PRO A 171 0.72 15.39 2.72
N ILE A 172 1.55 14.82 1.82
CA ILE A 172 1.06 14.07 0.66
C ILE A 172 0.17 12.91 1.09
N GLY A 173 0.58 12.13 2.09
CA GLY A 173 -0.23 11.02 2.61
C GLY A 173 -1.57 11.49 3.18
N THR A 174 -1.55 12.53 4.02
CA THR A 174 -2.78 13.08 4.63
C THR A 174 -3.71 13.72 3.60
N LEU A 175 -3.17 14.46 2.63
CA LEU A 175 -3.94 15.07 1.54
C LEU A 175 -4.54 14.01 0.62
N GLY A 176 -3.80 12.94 0.31
CA GLY A 176 -4.33 11.82 -0.47
C GLY A 176 -5.52 11.16 0.23
N TRP A 177 -5.43 10.92 1.54
CA TRP A 177 -6.53 10.38 2.33
C TRP A 177 -7.74 11.32 2.38
N ILE A 178 -7.54 12.59 2.73
CA ILE A 178 -8.63 13.57 2.90
C ILE A 178 -9.30 13.90 1.56
N SER A 179 -8.52 14.10 0.50
CA SER A 179 -9.04 14.47 -0.82
C SER A 179 -10.00 13.43 -1.38
N ILE A 180 -9.68 12.14 -1.22
CA ILE A 180 -10.54 11.06 -1.71
C ILE A 180 -11.73 10.84 -0.77
N LYS A 181 -11.53 10.84 0.56
CA LYS A 181 -12.65 10.64 1.52
C LYS A 181 -13.72 11.73 1.38
N ARG A 182 -13.33 12.98 1.12
CA ARG A 182 -14.25 14.12 0.99
C ARG A 182 -14.66 14.44 -0.45
N GLU A 183 -14.21 13.67 -1.43
CA GLU A 183 -14.40 13.94 -2.87
C GLU A 183 -14.07 15.40 -3.29
N GLN A 184 -13.10 16.04 -2.62
CA GLN A 184 -12.78 17.44 -2.85
C GLN A 184 -11.83 17.60 -4.03
N ARG A 185 -12.37 18.04 -5.18
CA ARG A 185 -11.62 18.28 -6.43
C ARG A 185 -10.41 19.21 -6.24
N ALA A 186 -10.53 20.26 -5.43
CA ALA A 186 -9.45 21.20 -5.17
C ALA A 186 -8.28 20.54 -4.41
N LEU A 187 -8.56 19.79 -3.34
CA LEU A 187 -7.53 19.07 -2.58
C LEU A 187 -6.87 17.96 -3.43
N MET A 188 -7.64 17.29 -4.29
CA MET A 188 -7.11 16.30 -5.22
C MET A 188 -6.13 16.95 -6.23
N GLY A 189 -6.45 18.14 -6.74
CA GLY A 189 -5.55 18.91 -7.59
C GLY A 189 -4.22 19.25 -6.90
N VAL A 190 -4.27 19.72 -5.65
CA VAL A 190 -3.08 20.00 -4.83
C VAL A 190 -2.26 18.73 -4.59
N PHE A 191 -2.92 17.63 -4.26
CA PHE A 191 -2.28 16.34 -4.04
C PHE A 191 -1.54 15.84 -5.30
N LEU A 192 -2.18 15.89 -6.47
CA LEU A 192 -1.55 15.50 -7.75
C LEU A 192 -0.38 16.41 -8.12
N PHE A 193 -0.51 17.71 -7.86
CA PHE A 193 0.58 18.66 -8.06
C PHE A 193 1.79 18.32 -7.18
N LEU A 194 1.58 17.99 -5.90
CA LEU A 194 2.65 17.58 -4.99
C LEU A 194 3.33 16.28 -5.44
N LEU A 195 2.56 15.28 -5.88
CA LEU A 195 3.13 14.05 -6.44
C LEU A 195 3.98 14.34 -7.69
N PHE A 196 3.51 15.22 -8.57
CA PHE A 196 4.25 15.64 -9.75
C PHE A 196 5.52 16.43 -9.40
N ALA A 197 5.46 17.30 -8.39
CA ALA A 197 6.62 18.04 -7.89
C ALA A 197 7.69 17.11 -7.31
N VAL A 198 7.29 16.09 -6.54
CA VAL A 198 8.21 15.05 -6.07
C VAL A 198 8.79 14.28 -7.24
N LEU A 199 7.96 13.80 -8.17
CA LEU A 199 8.42 13.05 -9.35
C LEU A 199 9.44 13.83 -10.19
N SER A 200 9.17 15.12 -10.45
CA SER A 200 10.07 15.99 -11.20
C SER A 200 11.34 16.34 -10.41
N GLY A 201 11.26 16.56 -9.10
CA GLY A 201 12.42 16.77 -8.23
C GLY A 201 13.39 15.58 -8.26
N TRP A 202 12.86 14.35 -8.19
CA TRP A 202 13.67 13.14 -8.34
C TRP A 202 14.17 12.93 -9.77
N GLY A 203 13.37 13.27 -10.78
CA GLY A 203 13.81 13.26 -12.17
C GLY A 203 14.99 14.20 -12.41
N ALA A 204 14.97 15.40 -11.82
CA ALA A 204 16.05 16.38 -11.93
C ALA A 204 17.37 15.90 -11.33
N MET A 205 17.34 15.01 -10.32
CA MET A 205 18.54 14.41 -9.72
C MET A 205 19.37 13.63 -10.75
N PHE A 206 18.74 13.04 -11.76
CA PHE A 206 19.45 12.38 -12.86
C PHE A 206 20.25 13.33 -13.74
N GLY A 207 20.05 14.66 -13.63
CA GLY A 207 20.93 15.64 -14.24
C GLY A 207 22.33 15.67 -13.61
N SER A 208 22.48 15.17 -12.38
CA SER A 208 23.76 15.13 -11.67
C SER A 208 24.61 13.93 -12.08
N GLN A 209 25.88 14.18 -12.40
CA GLN A 209 26.84 13.10 -12.70
C GLN A 209 27.08 12.19 -11.49
N ILE A 210 27.07 12.75 -10.26
CA ILE A 210 27.28 12.00 -9.02
C ILE A 210 26.15 11.01 -8.81
N PHE A 211 24.90 11.49 -8.91
CA PHE A 211 23.73 10.64 -8.73
C PHE A 211 23.69 9.51 -9.77
N ARG A 212 24.01 9.80 -11.04
CA ARG A 212 24.08 8.78 -12.10
C ARG A 212 25.15 7.73 -11.84
N TRP A 213 26.31 8.13 -11.34
CA TRP A 213 27.38 7.21 -11.00
C TRP A 213 26.98 6.31 -9.83
N THR A 214 26.47 6.89 -8.74
CA THR A 214 25.99 6.12 -7.59
C THR A 214 24.82 5.20 -7.95
N PHE A 215 23.94 5.63 -8.86
CA PHE A 215 22.86 4.79 -9.38
C PHE A 215 23.37 3.57 -10.16
N MET A 216 24.49 3.69 -10.88
CA MET A 216 25.08 2.55 -11.59
C MET A 216 25.85 1.60 -10.66
N ASP A 217 26.56 2.14 -9.69
CA ASP A 217 27.38 1.35 -8.77
C ASP A 217 26.53 0.66 -7.70
N TRP A 218 25.48 1.32 -7.20
CA TRP A 218 24.67 0.81 -6.10
C TRP A 218 23.28 0.31 -6.54
N PRO A 219 23.13 -1.02 -6.78
CA PRO A 219 21.88 -1.58 -7.29
C PRO A 219 20.71 -1.48 -6.30
N LEU A 220 20.97 -1.40 -4.99
CA LEU A 220 19.92 -1.25 -3.98
C LEU A 220 19.23 0.10 -4.11
N LEU A 221 20.02 1.17 -4.14
CA LEU A 221 19.52 2.52 -4.35
C LEU A 221 18.78 2.62 -5.69
N ALA A 222 19.34 2.06 -6.76
CA ALA A 222 18.71 2.06 -8.06
C ALA A 222 17.36 1.33 -8.06
N GLY A 223 17.30 0.12 -7.49
CA GLY A 223 16.08 -0.67 -7.39
C GLY A 223 14.99 0.02 -6.58
N MET A 224 15.32 0.55 -5.40
CA MET A 224 14.37 1.28 -4.56
C MET A 224 13.89 2.58 -5.22
N ASN A 225 14.79 3.32 -5.89
CA ASN A 225 14.43 4.53 -6.61
C ASN A 225 13.44 4.21 -7.74
N VAL A 226 13.75 3.23 -8.60
CA VAL A 226 12.84 2.82 -9.69
C VAL A 226 11.49 2.34 -9.14
N ALA A 227 11.48 1.51 -8.10
CA ALA A 227 10.24 1.06 -7.47
C ALA A 227 9.42 2.24 -6.92
N SER A 228 10.07 3.23 -6.29
CA SER A 228 9.40 4.42 -5.80
C SER A 228 8.76 5.25 -6.92
N LEU A 229 9.47 5.45 -8.05
CA LEU A 229 8.96 6.19 -9.20
C LEU A 229 7.76 5.47 -9.83
N VAL A 230 7.83 4.15 -9.98
CA VAL A 230 6.71 3.34 -10.49
C VAL A 230 5.48 3.47 -9.58
N LEU A 231 5.67 3.41 -8.25
CA LEU A 231 4.56 3.57 -7.30
C LEU A 231 3.98 4.98 -7.28
N ILE A 232 4.81 6.02 -7.45
CA ILE A 232 4.32 7.40 -7.61
C ILE A 232 3.46 7.50 -8.88
N ILE A 233 3.93 7.00 -10.02
CA ILE A 233 3.16 7.00 -11.27
C ILE A 233 1.85 6.20 -11.15
N ALA A 234 1.90 5.02 -10.52
CA ALA A 234 0.71 4.22 -10.25
C ALA A 234 -0.28 4.97 -9.34
N SER A 235 0.21 5.65 -8.30
CA SER A 235 -0.63 6.45 -7.40
C SER A 235 -1.26 7.65 -8.11
N MET A 236 -0.53 8.32 -9.02
CA MET A 236 -1.04 9.42 -9.82
C MET A 236 -2.15 8.95 -10.76
N THR A 237 -1.92 7.87 -11.51
CA THR A 237 -2.91 7.33 -12.46
C THR A 237 -4.18 6.86 -11.76
N LEU A 238 -4.07 6.13 -10.65
CA LEU A 238 -5.22 5.73 -9.85
C LEU A 238 -5.96 6.92 -9.23
N SER A 239 -5.24 7.95 -8.79
CA SER A 239 -5.84 9.17 -8.23
C SER A 239 -6.58 9.99 -9.29
N VAL A 240 -6.06 10.06 -10.52
CA VAL A 240 -6.76 10.64 -11.66
C VAL A 240 -8.03 9.86 -11.99
N ILE A 241 -7.98 8.52 -11.98
CA ILE A 241 -9.18 7.69 -12.17
C ILE A 241 -10.21 7.98 -11.08
N CYS A 242 -9.80 8.08 -9.82
CA CYS A 242 -10.69 8.48 -8.73
C CYS A 242 -11.28 9.88 -8.96
N TRP A 243 -10.47 10.85 -9.37
CA TRP A 243 -10.91 12.23 -9.62
C TRP A 243 -11.98 12.32 -10.72
N LEU A 244 -11.80 11.60 -11.82
CA LEU A 244 -12.77 11.55 -12.92
C LEU A 244 -14.10 10.88 -12.53
N ASN A 245 -14.14 10.16 -11.40
CA ASN A 245 -15.30 9.43 -10.91
C ASN A 245 -15.90 10.03 -9.63
N PHE A 246 -15.51 11.24 -9.24
CA PHE A 246 -16.16 11.98 -8.14
C PHE A 246 -17.63 12.27 -8.45
N ASP A 247 -18.42 12.54 -7.40
CA ASP A 247 -19.88 12.78 -7.41
C ASP A 247 -20.76 11.54 -7.62
N LYS A 248 -20.17 10.34 -7.56
CA LYS A 248 -20.91 9.06 -7.63
C LYS A 248 -21.38 8.54 -6.27
N GLY A 249 -21.28 9.36 -5.22
CA GLY A 249 -21.78 9.04 -3.87
C GLY A 249 -20.85 8.19 -3.01
N LEU A 250 -19.55 8.10 -3.33
CA LEU A 250 -18.57 7.37 -2.52
C LEU A 250 -18.40 8.01 -1.15
N GLY A 251 -18.35 9.35 -1.08
CA GLY A 251 -18.24 10.10 0.15
C GLY A 251 -19.39 9.84 1.11
N HIS A 252 -20.62 9.74 0.58
CA HIS A 252 -21.79 9.39 1.39
C HIS A 252 -21.71 7.94 1.92
N TYR A 253 -21.31 6.99 1.07
CA TYR A 253 -21.11 5.61 1.47
C TYR A 253 -20.05 5.47 2.57
N LEU A 254 -18.89 6.12 2.40
CA LEU A 254 -17.80 6.12 3.39
C LEU A 254 -18.23 6.78 4.70
N TYR A 255 -19.04 7.83 4.65
CA TYR A 255 -19.58 8.50 5.83
C TYR A 255 -20.54 7.61 6.62
N VAL A 256 -21.49 6.95 5.94
CA VAL A 256 -22.42 6.01 6.57
C VAL A 256 -21.66 4.82 7.17
N GLU A 257 -20.64 4.33 6.48
CA GLU A 257 -19.78 3.25 6.98
C GLU A 257 -19.04 3.65 8.26
N ASP A 258 -18.48 4.87 8.31
CA ASP A 258 -17.78 5.41 9.50
C ASP A 258 -18.73 5.48 10.71
N ILE A 259 -19.97 5.93 10.50
CA ILE A 259 -21.00 6.00 11.55
C ILE A 259 -21.38 4.59 12.02
N LEU A 260 -21.64 3.66 11.09
CA LEU A 260 -22.00 2.27 11.42
C LEU A 260 -20.87 1.54 12.15
N ALA A 261 -19.61 1.85 11.83
CA ALA A 261 -18.44 1.32 12.53
C ALA A 261 -18.33 1.91 13.94
N SER A 262 -18.59 3.20 14.12
CA SER A 262 -18.53 3.86 15.44
C SER A 262 -19.68 3.48 16.39
N SER A 263 -20.80 3.00 15.84
CA SER A 263 -22.03 2.73 16.60
C SER A 263 -22.19 1.27 17.03
N ASP A 264 -21.19 0.41 16.83
CA ASP A 264 -21.17 -1.02 17.23
C ASP A 264 -22.45 -1.81 16.87
N PHE A 265 -23.14 -1.42 15.79
CA PHE A 265 -24.41 -2.05 15.38
C PHE A 265 -24.17 -3.50 14.94
N THR A 266 -24.40 -4.48 15.80
CA THR A 266 -24.41 -5.88 15.37
C THR A 266 -25.53 -6.07 14.33
N PRO A 267 -25.22 -6.39 13.06
CA PRO A 267 -26.27 -6.61 12.07
C PRO A 267 -27.12 -7.78 12.55
N GLY A 268 -28.43 -7.58 12.65
CA GLY A 268 -29.36 -8.66 12.89
C GLY A 268 -29.23 -9.63 11.72
N VAL A 269 -28.61 -10.79 11.96
CA VAL A 269 -28.67 -11.91 11.03
C VAL A 269 -30.14 -12.31 11.00
N PHE A 270 -30.87 -11.83 10.00
CA PHE A 270 -32.20 -12.34 9.71
C PHE A 270 -32.00 -13.76 9.19
N THR A 271 -31.90 -14.71 10.10
CA THR A 271 -32.03 -16.11 9.76
C THR A 271 -33.45 -16.27 9.26
N GLU A 272 -33.65 -16.29 7.94
CA GLU A 272 -34.90 -16.75 7.34
C GLU A 272 -35.15 -18.15 7.90
N THR A 273 -36.00 -18.21 8.90
CA THR A 273 -36.47 -19.48 9.44
C THR A 273 -37.43 -20.00 8.38
N HIS A 274 -36.91 -20.73 7.41
CA HIS A 274 -37.72 -21.61 6.58
C HIS A 274 -38.31 -22.67 7.52
N SER A 275 -39.46 -22.34 8.11
CA SER A 275 -40.29 -23.28 8.82
C SER A 275 -40.88 -24.24 7.78
N SER A 276 -40.13 -25.31 7.50
CA SER A 276 -40.68 -26.51 6.89
C SER A 276 -41.41 -27.29 7.98
N GLU A 277 -42.75 -27.17 8.04
CA GLU A 277 -43.78 -28.21 8.36
C GLU A 277 -45.09 -27.60 8.91
N PRO A 278 -46.24 -28.32 8.84
CA PRO A 278 -46.98 -28.76 7.66
C PRO A 278 -48.42 -28.21 7.68
N ASP A 279 -49.14 -28.47 6.59
CA ASP A 279 -50.59 -28.35 6.38
C ASP A 279 -51.49 -28.24 7.66
N ARG A 280 -52.15 -27.08 7.84
CA ARG A 280 -53.43 -26.96 8.57
C ARG A 280 -54.27 -25.80 8.01
N ASP A 281 -55.30 -26.18 7.26
CA ASP A 281 -56.55 -25.45 7.09
C ASP A 281 -57.03 -24.78 8.39
N VAL A 282 -56.87 -23.47 8.54
CA VAL A 282 -57.66 -22.66 9.49
C VAL A 282 -58.00 -21.30 8.86
N LYS A 283 -59.15 -21.29 8.18
CA LYS A 283 -60.11 -20.18 8.03
C LYS A 283 -59.56 -18.75 8.03
N GLU A 284 -59.24 -18.32 6.82
CA GLU A 284 -59.50 -16.98 6.29
C GLU A 284 -60.96 -16.54 6.58
N LYS A 285 -61.20 -15.86 7.71
CA LYS A 285 -62.41 -15.02 7.92
C LYS A 285 -62.42 -14.09 9.14
N ASP A 286 -61.38 -14.05 9.99
CA ASP A 286 -61.45 -13.30 11.26
C ASP A 286 -60.42 -12.16 11.43
N LEU A 287 -59.67 -11.80 10.38
CA LEU A 287 -58.69 -10.70 10.42
C LEU A 287 -59.14 -9.37 9.79
N GLU A 288 -60.17 -9.35 8.93
CA GLU A 288 -60.69 -8.08 8.40
C GLU A 288 -61.52 -7.28 9.42
N GLY A 289 -62.03 -7.92 10.47
CA GLY A 289 -62.85 -7.24 11.49
C GLY A 289 -62.07 -6.41 12.53
N ARG A 290 -60.76 -6.63 12.69
CA ARG A 290 -59.97 -5.97 13.76
C ARG A 290 -59.17 -4.75 13.30
N PHE A 291 -59.00 -4.54 11.99
CA PHE A 291 -58.25 -3.37 11.49
C PHE A 291 -59.09 -2.10 11.38
N TYR A 292 -60.42 -2.19 11.22
CA TYR A 292 -61.27 -1.00 11.11
C TYR A 292 -61.63 -0.34 12.45
N VAL A 293 -61.52 -1.04 13.59
CA VAL A 293 -61.97 -0.49 14.89
C VAL A 293 -60.92 0.43 15.53
N ARG A 294 -59.67 0.45 15.05
CA ARG A 294 -58.58 1.24 15.68
C ARG A 294 -58.32 2.61 15.04
N LEU A 295 -58.98 2.95 13.92
CA LEU A 295 -58.83 4.26 13.25
C LEU A 295 -59.91 5.30 13.60
N ALA A 296 -60.92 4.95 14.39
CA ALA A 296 -62.03 5.85 14.74
C ALA A 296 -61.90 6.57 16.09
N ARG A 297 -60.71 6.59 16.72
CA ARG A 297 -60.53 7.19 18.06
C ARG A 297 -59.29 8.08 18.18
N VAL A 298 -59.18 9.08 17.31
CA VAL A 298 -58.40 10.30 17.59
C VAL A 298 -59.21 11.52 17.15
N ASN A 299 -60.24 11.86 17.93
CA ASN A 299 -60.82 13.21 17.91
C ASN A 299 -60.17 13.99 19.05
N LEU A 300 -59.36 14.99 18.69
CA LEU A 300 -58.85 16.02 19.60
C LEU A 300 -59.98 17.01 19.92
N PRO A 301 -60.25 17.32 21.19
CA PRO A 301 -61.19 18.38 21.55
C PRO A 301 -60.56 19.77 21.42
N VAL A 302 -61.34 20.65 20.82
CA VAL A 302 -61.21 22.11 20.83
C VAL A 302 -61.75 22.64 22.17
N SER A 303 -60.97 23.49 22.86
CA SER A 303 -61.44 24.50 23.83
C SER A 303 -60.26 25.46 24.08
N SER A 304 -60.30 26.68 23.55
CA SER A 304 -60.91 27.91 24.11
C SER A 304 -59.86 28.78 24.78
#